data_AF-F9S0A6-F1
#
_entry.id   AF-F9S0A6-F1
#
_cell.length_a   1.000
_cell.length_b   1.000
_cell.length_c   1.000
_cell.angle_alpha   90.00
_cell.angle_beta   90.00
_cell.angle_gamma   90.00
#
_symmetry.space_group_name_H-M   'P 1'
#
loop_
_entity.id
_entity.type
_entity.pdbx_description
1 polymer ?
#
loop_
_entity_poly.entity_id
_entity_poly.type
_entity_poly.pdbx_seq_one_letter_code
_entity_poly.pdbx_strand_id
1 'polypeptide(L)'
;MYSTKFNLRKFFSLTKEMFSHLPNLMPVVVIFLLAFSFSLLSNYYHTKSAASKDGKQLIQALELYIERTASELYVLNSRLGSTCSEADKLALRGHVFHSEFIEEVGIYRNDRVVCTSNEGVTDIHLSHTIIERIKDSKNHITIEVGRSSSELNTFFIYASINDDYGLNALMPPERFMNLIEQKLVGKQYKYRLSILGQDLNGKIESNLEQTHPFIFSSKLYPLKFELKPTSGTYQYHYFSHLWKTLLAALLFSLIYLIIGYQLLAKRSIEFNLLNAIENDQIEL
;
A
#
# COMPACT_ATOMS: atom_id res chain seq x y z
N MET A 1 -1.17 10.49 41.41
CA MET A 1 -2.12 10.60 40.29
C MET A 1 -3.17 11.65 40.63
N TYR A 2 -3.05 12.86 40.10
CA TYR A 2 -4.08 13.90 40.24
C TYR A 2 -5.11 13.71 39.13
N SER A 3 -6.34 13.33 39.51
CA SER A 3 -7.49 13.31 38.62
C SER A 3 -8.05 14.73 38.51
N THR A 4 -7.67 15.47 37.48
CA THR A 4 -8.33 16.72 37.10
C THR A 4 -9.76 16.41 36.64
N LYS A 5 -10.72 16.57 37.55
CA LYS A 5 -12.16 16.52 37.22
C LYS A 5 -12.48 17.65 36.24
N PHE A 6 -12.68 17.29 34.98
CA PHE A 6 -13.10 18.19 33.92
C PHE A 6 -14.51 18.71 34.24
N ASN A 7 -14.62 19.97 34.68
CA ASN A 7 -15.88 20.55 35.13
C ASN A 7 -16.67 21.10 33.94
N LEU A 8 -17.46 20.23 33.31
CA LEU A 8 -18.32 20.50 32.15
C LEU A 8 -19.21 21.75 32.31
N ARG A 9 -19.70 22.05 33.52
CA ARG A 9 -20.53 23.24 33.77
C ARG A 9 -19.79 24.56 33.53
N LYS A 10 -18.51 24.62 33.91
CA LYS A 10 -17.67 25.81 33.76
C LYS A 10 -17.30 26.04 32.28
N PHE A 11 -17.15 24.96 31.51
CA PHE A 11 -16.95 25.02 30.07
C PHE A 11 -18.21 25.56 29.35
N PHE A 12 -19.40 25.08 29.73
CA PHE A 12 -20.67 25.55 29.16
C PHE A 12 -20.98 27.02 29.47
N SER A 13 -20.61 27.54 30.64
CA SER A 13 -20.79 28.97 30.94
C SER A 13 -19.83 29.85 30.13
N LEU A 14 -18.57 29.44 29.99
CA LEU A 14 -17.55 30.14 29.19
C LEU A 14 -17.90 30.18 27.69
N THR A 15 -18.40 29.06 27.13
CA THR A 15 -18.80 29.03 25.72
C THR A 15 -20.02 29.93 25.49
N LYS A 16 -21.01 29.92 26.39
CA LYS A 16 -22.19 30.78 26.32
C LYS A 16 -21.81 32.26 26.31
N GLU A 17 -20.86 32.66 27.15
CA GLU A 17 -20.37 34.04 27.27
C GLU A 17 -19.55 34.47 26.03
N MET A 18 -18.71 33.59 25.49
CA MET A 18 -17.99 33.85 24.22
C MET A 18 -18.94 34.03 23.03
N PHE A 19 -19.97 33.18 22.91
CA PHE A 19 -20.94 33.29 21.82
C PHE A 19 -21.88 34.50 21.95
N SER A 20 -22.14 34.99 23.17
CA SER A 20 -22.91 36.23 23.35
C SER A 20 -22.13 37.49 22.97
N HIS A 21 -20.79 37.49 23.09
CA HIS A 21 -19.96 38.65 22.77
C HIS A 21 -19.40 38.66 21.33
N LEU A 22 -19.44 37.52 20.62
CA LEU A 22 -18.94 37.37 19.26
C LEU A 22 -20.02 36.72 18.36
N PRO A 23 -20.98 37.50 17.83
CA PRO A 23 -22.10 36.95 17.04
C PRO A 23 -21.65 36.21 15.78
N ASN A 24 -20.49 36.57 15.21
CA ASN A 24 -19.91 35.91 14.04
C ASN A 24 -19.17 34.59 14.37
N LEU A 25 -18.95 34.27 15.65
CA LEU A 25 -18.23 33.05 16.05
C LEU A 25 -19.06 31.79 15.80
N MET A 26 -20.37 31.84 16.04
CA MET A 26 -21.26 30.69 15.86
C MET A 26 -21.31 30.21 14.39
N PRO A 27 -21.56 31.08 13.39
CA PRO A 27 -21.49 30.70 11.99
C PRO A 27 -20.15 30.07 11.58
N VAL A 28 -19.03 30.63 12.05
CA VAL A 28 -17.69 30.08 11.79
C VAL A 28 -17.54 28.68 12.38
N VAL A 29 -17.99 28.46 13.62
CA VAL A 29 -17.97 27.13 14.25
C VAL A 29 -18.82 26.13 13.44
N VAL A 30 -19.98 26.54 12.92
CA VAL A 30 -20.81 25.69 12.05
C VAL A 30 -20.08 25.33 10.76
N ILE A 31 -19.42 26.30 10.10
CA ILE A 31 -18.63 26.06 8.89
C ILE A 31 -17.55 25.01 9.17
N PHE A 32 -16.85 25.14 10.30
CA PHE A 32 -15.84 24.16 10.72
C PHE A 32 -16.47 22.78 10.94
N LEU A 33 -17.56 22.68 11.71
CA LEU A 33 -18.24 21.40 11.96
C LEU A 33 -18.70 20.71 10.66
N LEU A 34 -19.23 21.47 9.70
CA LEU A 34 -19.64 20.95 8.40
C LEU A 34 -18.43 20.47 7.57
N ALA A 35 -17.35 21.26 7.54
CA ALA A 35 -16.12 20.89 6.82
C ALA A 35 -15.49 19.62 7.39
N PHE A 36 -15.41 19.48 8.72
CA PHE A 36 -14.90 18.29 9.38
C PHE A 36 -15.82 17.07 9.18
N SER A 37 -17.14 17.26 9.19
CA SER A 37 -18.10 16.17 8.91
C SER A 37 -17.96 15.66 7.47
N PHE A 38 -17.84 16.56 6.50
CA PHE A 38 -17.60 16.20 5.11
C PHE A 38 -16.24 15.51 4.92
N SER A 39 -15.21 15.97 5.64
CA SER A 39 -13.88 15.37 5.63
C SER A 39 -13.89 13.93 6.15
N LEU A 40 -14.61 13.65 7.24
CA LEU A 40 -14.74 12.28 7.75
C LEU A 40 -15.38 11.34 6.73
N LEU A 41 -16.44 11.79 6.06
CA LEU A 41 -17.10 11.00 5.02
C LEU A 41 -16.17 10.80 3.81
N SER A 42 -15.52 11.88 3.36
CA SER A 42 -14.55 11.86 2.25
C SER A 42 -13.37 10.91 2.55
N ASN A 43 -12.86 10.91 3.77
CA ASN A 43 -11.77 10.03 4.21
C ASN A 43 -12.11 8.54 4.04
N TYR A 44 -13.37 8.15 4.29
CA TYR A 44 -13.79 6.77 4.08
C TYR A 44 -13.61 6.33 2.63
N TYR A 45 -14.07 7.14 1.68
CA TYR A 45 -13.93 6.86 0.25
C TYR A 45 -12.49 6.95 -0.22
N HIS A 46 -11.72 7.95 0.24
CA HIS A 46 -10.31 8.08 -0.09
C HIS A 46 -9.49 6.90 0.42
N THR A 47 -9.73 6.44 1.65
CA THR A 47 -9.02 5.28 2.21
C THR A 47 -9.30 4.01 1.41
N LYS A 48 -10.55 3.78 1.01
CA LYS A 48 -10.91 2.64 0.14
C LYS A 48 -10.24 2.72 -1.23
N SER A 49 -10.25 3.89 -1.85
CA SER A 49 -9.59 4.12 -3.14
C SER A 49 -8.08 3.90 -3.04
N ALA A 50 -7.45 4.44 -1.99
CA ALA A 50 -6.03 4.26 -1.70
C ALA A 50 -5.68 2.78 -1.47
N ALA A 51 -6.49 2.04 -0.70
CA ALA A 51 -6.30 0.60 -0.49
C ALA A 51 -6.37 -0.18 -1.81
N SER A 52 -7.32 0.14 -2.69
CA SER A 52 -7.42 -0.47 -4.02
C SER A 52 -6.18 -0.18 -4.88
N LYS A 53 -5.71 1.07 -4.88
CA LYS A 53 -4.52 1.49 -5.63
C LYS A 53 -3.25 0.82 -5.10
N ASP A 54 -3.05 0.85 -3.78
CA ASP A 54 -1.90 0.25 -3.11
C ASP A 54 -1.83 -1.26 -3.39
N GLY A 55 -2.96 -1.98 -3.29
CA GLY A 55 -3.00 -3.41 -3.58
C GLY A 55 -2.68 -3.75 -5.04
N LYS A 56 -3.18 -2.96 -6.01
CA LYS A 56 -2.81 -3.12 -7.43
C LYS A 56 -1.32 -2.88 -7.67
N GLN A 57 -0.77 -1.81 -7.08
CA GLN A 57 0.65 -1.48 -7.21
C GLN A 57 1.56 -2.49 -6.52
N LEU A 58 1.07 -3.17 -5.48
CA LEU A 58 1.78 -4.23 -4.79
C LEU A 58 1.85 -5.49 -5.65
N ILE A 59 0.71 -5.99 -6.14
CA ILE A 59 0.70 -7.13 -7.06
C ILE A 59 1.62 -6.90 -8.25
N GLN A 60 1.53 -5.74 -8.89
CA GLN A 60 2.37 -5.42 -10.03
C GLN A 60 3.87 -5.38 -9.64
N ALA A 61 4.22 -4.89 -8.46
CA ALA A 61 5.60 -4.89 -7.99
C ALA A 61 6.13 -6.30 -7.72
N LEU A 62 5.28 -7.19 -7.20
CA LEU A 62 5.63 -8.60 -6.99
C LEU A 62 5.79 -9.33 -8.33
N GLU A 63 4.89 -9.09 -9.29
CA GLU A 63 5.00 -9.63 -10.65
C GLU A 63 6.31 -9.17 -11.33
N LEU A 64 6.60 -7.87 -11.29
CA LEU A 64 7.84 -7.31 -11.86
C LEU A 64 9.10 -7.87 -11.21
N TYR A 65 9.07 -8.15 -9.90
CA TYR A 65 10.19 -8.77 -9.21
C TYR A 65 10.44 -10.21 -9.69
N ILE A 66 9.37 -10.98 -9.89
CA ILE A 66 9.45 -12.34 -10.45
C ILE A 66 9.98 -12.31 -11.88
N GLU A 67 9.44 -11.42 -12.72
CA GLU A 67 9.88 -11.26 -14.10
C GLU A 67 11.35 -10.84 -14.20
N ARG A 68 11.78 -9.89 -13.35
CA ARG A 68 13.18 -9.48 -13.30
C ARG A 68 14.11 -10.62 -12.92
N THR A 69 13.74 -11.38 -11.89
CA THR A 69 14.54 -12.53 -11.45
C THR A 69 14.63 -13.59 -12.56
N ALA A 70 13.51 -13.90 -13.22
CA ALA A 70 13.52 -14.82 -14.36
C ALA A 70 14.37 -14.29 -15.53
N SER A 71 14.31 -12.99 -15.82
CA SER A 71 15.15 -12.36 -16.84
C SER A 71 16.64 -12.49 -16.52
N GLU A 72 17.02 -12.33 -15.25
CA GLU A 72 18.39 -12.54 -14.79
C GLU A 72 18.84 -14.01 -14.97
N LEU A 73 17.96 -14.98 -14.72
CA LEU A 73 18.20 -16.40 -14.99
C LEU A 73 18.36 -16.69 -16.48
N TYR A 74 17.56 -16.07 -17.35
CA TYR A 74 17.70 -16.19 -18.80
C TYR A 74 19.06 -15.69 -19.31
N VAL A 75 19.55 -14.59 -18.74
CA VAL A 75 20.89 -14.07 -19.06
C VAL A 75 21.98 -15.02 -18.55
N LEU A 76 21.83 -15.55 -17.33
CA LEU A 76 22.78 -16.49 -16.74
C LEU A 76 22.95 -17.74 -17.60
N ASN A 77 21.86 -18.24 -18.19
CA ASN A 77 21.86 -19.42 -19.05
C ASN A 77 22.90 -19.36 -20.18
N SER A 78 23.17 -18.18 -20.75
CA SER A 78 24.16 -18.00 -21.82
C SER A 78 25.60 -18.37 -21.42
N ARG A 79 25.87 -18.50 -20.11
CA ARG A 79 27.18 -18.81 -19.54
C ARG A 79 27.29 -20.25 -19.03
N LEU A 80 26.22 -21.04 -19.15
CA LEU A 80 26.14 -22.38 -18.59
C LEU A 80 26.27 -23.44 -19.69
N GLY A 81 27.06 -24.47 -19.40
CA GLY A 81 27.14 -25.70 -20.15
C GLY A 81 26.03 -26.69 -19.80
N SER A 82 26.09 -27.86 -20.43
CA SER A 82 25.05 -28.89 -20.33
C SER A 82 25.32 -29.96 -19.28
N THR A 83 26.50 -29.99 -18.65
CA THR A 83 27.01 -31.12 -17.85
C THR A 83 27.30 -30.80 -16.38
N CYS A 84 26.96 -29.60 -15.88
CA CYS A 84 27.28 -29.16 -14.52
C CYS A 84 28.79 -29.26 -14.20
N SER A 85 29.61 -28.62 -15.04
CA SER A 85 31.04 -28.51 -14.82
C SER A 85 31.35 -27.60 -13.62
N GLU A 86 32.59 -27.64 -13.11
CA GLU A 86 33.04 -26.68 -12.09
C GLU A 86 32.92 -25.21 -12.58
N ALA A 87 33.07 -24.96 -13.88
CA ALA A 87 32.85 -23.64 -14.46
C ALA A 87 31.38 -23.20 -14.34
N ASP A 88 30.44 -24.13 -14.56
CA ASP A 88 29.01 -23.87 -14.41
C ASP A 88 28.66 -23.57 -12.95
N LYS A 89 29.17 -24.38 -12.02
CA LYS A 89 29.00 -24.15 -10.58
C LYS A 89 29.53 -22.78 -10.15
N LEU A 90 30.71 -22.39 -10.63
CA LEU A 90 31.29 -21.07 -10.36
C LEU A 90 30.47 -19.94 -10.99
N ALA A 91 29.90 -20.13 -12.19
CA ALA A 91 29.02 -19.14 -12.82
C ALA A 91 27.71 -18.96 -12.03
N LEU A 92 27.08 -20.05 -11.60
CA LEU A 92 25.89 -20.03 -10.75
C LEU A 92 26.19 -19.32 -9.42
N ARG A 93 27.29 -19.69 -8.75
CA ARG A 93 27.71 -19.07 -7.48
C ARG A 93 28.09 -17.61 -7.65
N GLY A 94 28.75 -17.26 -8.76
CA GLY A 94 29.05 -15.88 -9.12
C GLY A 94 27.79 -15.05 -9.29
N HIS A 95 26.73 -15.61 -9.88
CA HIS A 95 25.44 -14.93 -9.99
C HIS A 95 24.80 -14.70 -8.61
N VAL A 96 24.74 -15.74 -7.77
CA VAL A 96 24.24 -15.64 -6.38
C VAL A 96 24.99 -14.57 -5.60
N PHE A 97 26.32 -14.54 -5.69
CA PHE A 97 27.16 -13.56 -4.97
C PHE A 97 26.88 -12.10 -5.34
N HIS A 98 26.46 -11.83 -6.58
CA HIS A 98 26.10 -10.48 -7.04
C HIS A 98 24.61 -10.18 -6.90
N SER A 99 23.79 -11.14 -6.47
CA SER A 99 22.38 -10.93 -6.20
C SER A 99 22.20 -10.51 -4.74
N GLU A 100 21.38 -9.49 -4.51
CA GLU A 100 21.05 -9.05 -3.15
C GLU A 100 20.08 -10.04 -2.45
N PHE A 101 19.32 -10.83 -3.22
CA PHE A 101 18.15 -11.54 -2.72
C PHE A 101 18.13 -13.05 -3.00
N ILE A 102 18.90 -13.53 -3.97
CA ILE A 102 18.93 -14.95 -4.33
C ILE A 102 19.98 -15.65 -3.45
N GLU A 103 19.58 -16.74 -2.78
CA GLU A 103 20.48 -17.55 -1.95
C GLU A 103 21.10 -18.71 -2.72
N GLU A 104 20.36 -19.25 -3.68
CA GLU A 104 20.82 -20.37 -4.49
C GLU A 104 20.19 -20.32 -5.86
N VAL A 105 20.96 -20.72 -6.88
CA VAL A 105 20.44 -20.97 -8.22
C VAL A 105 20.77 -22.39 -8.61
N GLY A 106 19.80 -23.05 -9.25
CA GLY A 106 19.95 -24.36 -9.82
C GLY A 106 19.64 -24.42 -11.30
N ILE A 107 20.13 -25.47 -11.92
CA ILE A 107 19.77 -25.91 -13.27
C ILE A 107 18.90 -27.14 -13.09
N TYR A 108 17.73 -27.13 -13.72
CA TYR A 108 16.89 -28.31 -13.81
C TYR A 108 16.83 -28.85 -15.23
N ARG A 109 16.81 -30.18 -15.33
CA ARG A 109 16.61 -30.93 -16.57
C ARG A 109 15.77 -32.17 -16.33
N ASN A 110 14.84 -32.50 -17.24
CA ASN A 110 14.02 -33.72 -17.18
C ASN A 110 13.37 -33.91 -15.79
N ASP A 111 12.70 -32.88 -15.29
CA ASP A 111 12.00 -32.88 -14.00
C ASP A 111 12.91 -33.08 -12.77
N ARG A 112 14.22 -32.79 -12.90
CA ARG A 112 15.18 -32.88 -11.79
C ARG A 112 16.10 -31.68 -11.78
N VAL A 113 16.39 -31.13 -10.60
CA VAL A 113 17.52 -30.21 -10.42
C VAL A 113 18.79 -31.04 -10.47
N VAL A 114 19.67 -30.73 -11.41
CA VAL A 114 20.89 -31.51 -11.72
C VAL A 114 22.16 -30.79 -11.30
N CYS A 115 22.08 -29.47 -11.07
CA CYS A 115 23.22 -28.63 -10.70
C CYS A 115 22.76 -27.50 -9.80
N THR A 116 23.49 -27.17 -8.73
CA THR A 116 23.25 -25.97 -7.92
C THR A 116 24.52 -25.20 -7.60
N SER A 117 24.37 -23.91 -7.27
CA SER A 117 25.48 -23.03 -6.88
C SER A 117 26.21 -23.49 -5.61
N ASN A 118 25.52 -24.20 -4.71
CA ASN A 118 26.06 -24.63 -3.42
C ASN A 118 26.78 -25.97 -3.54
N GLU A 119 26.07 -27.00 -4.00
CA GLU A 119 26.55 -28.38 -4.01
C GLU A 119 27.26 -28.74 -5.32
N GLY A 120 26.88 -28.13 -6.44
CA GLY A 120 27.28 -28.59 -7.77
C GLY A 120 26.33 -29.67 -8.25
N VAL A 121 26.85 -30.82 -8.69
CA VAL A 121 26.01 -31.93 -9.15
C VAL A 121 25.08 -32.38 -8.02
N THR A 122 23.78 -32.37 -8.30
CA THR A 122 22.73 -32.79 -7.36
C THR A 122 21.65 -33.57 -8.10
N ASP A 123 20.71 -34.13 -7.36
CA ASP A 123 19.64 -34.93 -7.92
C ASP A 123 18.32 -34.76 -7.15
N ILE A 124 17.66 -33.63 -7.37
CA ILE A 124 16.43 -33.25 -6.65
C ILE A 124 15.25 -33.34 -7.61
N HIS A 125 14.28 -34.19 -7.31
CA HIS A 125 13.10 -34.33 -8.16
C HIS A 125 12.16 -33.12 -8.00
N LEU A 126 11.75 -32.53 -9.14
CA LEU A 126 10.71 -31.52 -9.19
C LEU A 126 9.35 -32.20 -9.29
N SER A 127 8.38 -31.74 -8.49
CA SER A 127 7.00 -32.21 -8.59
C SER A 127 6.45 -31.98 -10.00
N HIS A 128 5.71 -32.96 -10.53
CA HIS A 128 5.02 -32.85 -11.83
C HIS A 128 4.15 -31.58 -11.93
N THR A 129 3.55 -31.16 -10.81
CA THR A 129 2.73 -29.96 -10.76
C THR A 129 3.51 -28.67 -11.04
N ILE A 130 4.82 -28.63 -10.76
CA ILE A 130 5.69 -27.49 -11.10
C ILE A 130 5.86 -27.44 -12.61
N ILE A 131 6.18 -28.59 -13.21
CA ILE A 131 6.44 -28.74 -14.64
C ILE A 131 5.20 -28.40 -15.47
N GLU A 132 4.03 -28.91 -15.07
CA GLU A 132 2.74 -28.54 -15.67
C GLU A 132 2.50 -27.03 -15.60
N ARG A 133 2.66 -26.41 -14.42
CA ARG A 133 2.45 -24.96 -14.27
C ARG A 133 3.40 -24.14 -15.13
N ILE A 134 4.64 -24.57 -15.31
CA ILE A 134 5.60 -23.89 -16.19
C ILE A 134 5.14 -24.00 -17.64
N LYS A 135 4.75 -25.20 -18.11
CA LYS A 135 4.25 -25.44 -19.47
C LYS A 135 2.96 -24.69 -19.78
N ASP A 136 2.05 -24.59 -18.80
CA ASP A 136 0.78 -23.87 -18.92
C ASP A 136 0.94 -22.33 -18.78
N SER A 137 2.07 -21.87 -18.23
CA SER A 137 2.34 -20.43 -18.07
C SER A 137 2.71 -19.78 -19.40
N LYS A 138 2.14 -18.60 -19.66
CA LYS A 138 2.40 -17.87 -20.92
C LYS A 138 3.86 -17.43 -21.09
N ASN A 139 4.57 -17.25 -19.98
CA ASN A 139 5.94 -16.76 -19.93
C ASN A 139 6.93 -17.86 -19.54
N HIS A 140 6.52 -19.13 -19.45
CA HIS A 140 7.37 -20.25 -19.05
C HIS A 140 8.02 -20.05 -17.67
N ILE A 141 7.31 -19.35 -16.77
CA ILE A 141 7.76 -19.03 -15.41
C ILE A 141 6.68 -19.47 -14.42
N THR A 142 7.08 -20.14 -13.34
CA THR A 142 6.21 -20.40 -12.20
C THR A 142 6.91 -20.11 -10.88
N ILE A 143 6.11 -19.99 -9.82
CA ILE A 143 6.59 -19.75 -8.47
C ILE A 143 6.00 -20.78 -7.50
N GLU A 144 6.72 -21.02 -6.42
CA GLU A 144 6.29 -21.93 -5.36
C GLU A 144 6.87 -21.52 -4.00
N VAL A 145 6.20 -21.94 -2.94
CA VAL A 145 6.73 -21.89 -1.58
C VAL A 145 6.87 -23.33 -1.12
N GLY A 146 8.06 -23.71 -0.67
CA GLY A 146 8.36 -25.08 -0.26
C GLY A 146 9.51 -25.12 0.73
N ARG A 147 10.01 -26.32 1.02
CA ARG A 147 11.25 -26.49 1.78
C ARG A 147 12.42 -26.73 0.84
N SER A 148 13.54 -26.08 1.10
CA SER A 148 14.81 -26.39 0.42
C SER A 148 15.42 -27.68 0.99
N SER A 149 16.51 -28.16 0.38
CA SER A 149 17.30 -29.30 0.89
C SER A 149 17.88 -29.07 2.29
N SER A 150 17.95 -27.81 2.73
CA SER A 150 18.35 -27.42 4.09
C SER A 150 17.17 -27.26 5.06
N GLU A 151 15.97 -27.75 4.71
CA GLU A 151 14.73 -27.67 5.49
C GLU A 151 14.24 -26.25 5.81
N LEU A 152 14.73 -25.25 5.08
CA LEU A 152 14.31 -23.86 5.22
C LEU A 152 13.11 -23.58 4.32
N ASN A 153 12.12 -22.85 4.86
CA ASN A 153 11.00 -22.36 4.07
C ASN A 153 11.53 -21.39 3.02
N THR A 154 11.31 -21.70 1.75
CA THR A 154 11.98 -21.07 0.61
C THR A 154 10.95 -20.72 -0.45
N PHE A 155 11.12 -19.54 -1.04
CA PHE A 155 10.41 -19.12 -2.23
C PHE A 155 11.22 -19.48 -3.47
N PHE A 156 10.59 -20.20 -4.38
CA PHE A 156 11.19 -20.69 -5.62
C PHE A 156 10.61 -19.93 -6.80
N ILE A 157 11.50 -19.50 -7.69
CA ILE A 157 11.14 -19.01 -9.03
C ILE A 157 11.76 -19.97 -10.04
N TYR A 158 10.94 -20.56 -10.90
CA TYR A 158 11.38 -21.44 -11.97
C TYR A 158 11.19 -20.73 -13.31
N ALA A 159 12.23 -20.72 -14.14
CA ALA A 159 12.21 -20.17 -15.48
C ALA A 159 12.66 -21.26 -16.48
N SER A 160 11.75 -21.68 -17.36
CA SER A 160 12.05 -22.64 -18.42
C SER A 160 12.67 -21.94 -19.63
N ILE A 161 13.74 -22.53 -20.13
CA ILE A 161 14.43 -22.15 -21.36
C ILE A 161 13.85 -22.95 -22.53
N ASN A 162 13.60 -24.23 -22.31
CA ASN A 162 12.90 -25.14 -23.20
C ASN A 162 12.13 -26.20 -22.39
N ASP A 163 11.42 -27.09 -23.07
CA ASP A 163 10.45 -28.03 -22.48
C ASP A 163 10.99 -28.84 -21.30
N ASP A 164 12.27 -29.19 -21.34
CA ASP A 164 12.90 -30.09 -20.38
C ASP A 164 14.10 -29.46 -19.68
N TYR A 165 14.37 -28.16 -19.85
CA TYR A 165 15.53 -27.48 -19.28
C TYR A 165 15.21 -26.06 -18.84
N GLY A 166 15.71 -25.70 -17.66
CA GLY A 166 15.59 -24.36 -17.15
C GLY A 166 16.44 -24.10 -15.92
N LEU A 167 16.22 -22.93 -15.33
CA LEU A 167 16.89 -22.50 -14.12
C LEU A 167 15.87 -22.20 -13.02
N ASN A 168 16.27 -22.43 -11.78
CA ASN A 168 15.48 -22.05 -10.62
C ASN A 168 16.30 -21.17 -9.68
N ALA A 169 15.65 -20.16 -9.10
CA ALA A 169 16.21 -19.33 -8.04
C ALA A 169 15.47 -19.61 -6.73
N LEU A 170 16.25 -19.70 -5.65
CA LEU A 170 15.78 -19.88 -4.29
C LEU A 170 16.05 -18.60 -3.50
N MET A 171 15.08 -18.18 -2.70
CA MET A 171 15.23 -17.05 -1.79
C MET A 171 14.34 -17.18 -0.55
N PRO A 172 14.68 -16.52 0.56
CA PRO A 172 13.84 -16.49 1.75
C PRO A 172 12.51 -15.77 1.46
N PRO A 173 11.36 -16.34 1.88
CA PRO A 173 10.06 -15.70 1.75
C PRO A 173 10.03 -14.31 2.39
N GLU A 174 10.79 -14.09 3.47
CA GLU A 174 10.90 -12.82 4.19
C GLU A 174 11.37 -11.69 3.26
N ARG A 175 12.21 -11.98 2.26
CA ARG A 175 12.65 -10.97 1.28
C ARG A 175 11.48 -10.47 0.44
N PHE A 176 10.63 -11.40 0.00
CA PHE A 176 9.43 -11.08 -0.75
C PHE A 176 8.41 -10.33 0.12
N MET A 177 8.34 -10.67 1.41
CA MET A 177 7.52 -9.96 2.40
C MET A 177 8.01 -8.53 2.65
N ASN A 178 9.32 -8.30 2.72
CA ASN A 178 9.91 -6.98 2.92
C ASN A 178 9.53 -5.98 1.82
N LEU A 179 9.38 -6.45 0.56
CA LEU A 179 8.90 -5.60 -0.55
C LEU A 179 7.49 -5.06 -0.29
N ILE A 180 6.65 -5.86 0.36
CA ILE A 180 5.29 -5.47 0.75
C ILE A 180 5.35 -4.51 1.92
N GLU A 181 6.10 -4.87 2.96
CA GLU A 181 6.22 -4.05 4.17
C GLU A 181 6.69 -2.64 3.85
N GLN A 182 7.76 -2.49 3.05
CA GLN A 182 8.31 -1.21 2.64
C GLN A 182 7.26 -0.27 1.99
N LYS A 183 6.34 -0.82 1.20
CA LYS A 183 5.27 -0.04 0.55
C LYS A 183 4.10 0.28 1.46
N LEU A 184 3.91 -0.49 2.53
CA LEU A 184 2.82 -0.36 3.49
C LEU A 184 3.23 0.30 4.80
N VAL A 185 4.53 0.60 5.00
CA VAL A 185 5.06 1.24 6.22
C VAL A 185 4.24 2.48 6.56
N GLY A 186 3.83 2.56 7.83
CA GLY A 186 3.09 3.70 8.37
C GLY A 186 1.60 3.75 7.98
N LYS A 187 1.17 3.03 6.94
CA LYS A 187 -0.25 3.01 6.51
C LYS A 187 -1.13 2.03 7.31
N GLN A 188 -0.52 1.23 8.20
CA GLN A 188 -1.18 0.36 9.19
C GLN A 188 -2.20 -0.62 8.60
N TYR A 189 -1.99 -1.05 7.35
CA TYR A 189 -2.77 -2.13 6.76
C TYR A 189 -2.46 -3.46 7.43
N LYS A 190 -3.47 -4.31 7.59
CA LYS A 190 -3.25 -5.75 7.71
C LYS A 190 -3.26 -6.35 6.31
N TYR A 191 -2.42 -7.32 6.04
CA TYR A 191 -2.37 -7.95 4.73
C TYR A 191 -2.12 -9.44 4.83
N ARG A 192 -2.39 -10.17 3.74
CA ARG A 192 -2.07 -11.58 3.57
C ARG A 192 -1.54 -11.79 2.18
N LEU A 193 -0.43 -12.51 2.07
CA LEU A 193 0.08 -12.99 0.80
C LEU A 193 -0.03 -14.51 0.78
N SER A 194 -0.68 -15.03 -0.25
CA SER A 194 -0.84 -16.46 -0.45
C SER A 194 -0.28 -16.86 -1.81
N ILE A 195 0.51 -17.92 -1.86
CA ILE A 195 1.01 -18.54 -3.10
C ILE A 195 0.51 -19.97 -3.13
N LEU A 196 -0.17 -20.37 -4.21
CA LEU A 196 -0.81 -21.69 -4.33
C LEU A 196 -1.74 -22.02 -3.15
N GLY A 197 -2.34 -21.01 -2.53
CA GLY A 197 -3.22 -21.16 -1.36
C GLY A 197 -2.49 -21.29 -0.01
N GLN A 198 -1.16 -21.30 0.01
CA GLN A 198 -0.36 -21.27 1.24
C GLN A 198 -0.06 -19.83 1.66
N ASP A 199 -0.43 -19.48 2.88
CA ASP A 199 -0.19 -18.14 3.45
C ASP A 199 1.26 -17.98 3.92
N LEU A 200 1.92 -16.92 3.46
CA LEU A 200 3.31 -16.62 3.81
C LEU A 200 3.49 -15.89 5.14
N ASN A 201 2.51 -15.10 5.56
CA ASN A 201 2.55 -14.29 6.78
C ASN A 201 1.55 -14.74 7.85
N GLY A 202 1.08 -15.99 7.75
CA GLY A 202 0.12 -16.57 8.66
C GLY A 202 -1.31 -16.03 8.51
N LYS A 203 -2.20 -16.49 9.41
CA LYS A 203 -3.61 -16.12 9.37
C LYS A 203 -3.80 -14.71 9.92
N ILE A 204 -4.37 -13.79 9.13
CA ILE A 204 -5.00 -12.57 9.67
C ILE A 204 -6.02 -13.00 10.73
N GLU A 205 -5.78 -12.66 11.99
CA GLU A 205 -6.73 -12.93 13.08
C GLU A 205 -8.12 -12.34 12.75
N SER A 206 -9.10 -13.24 12.71
CA SER A 206 -10.50 -12.98 12.36
C SER A 206 -11.32 -12.33 13.49
N ASN A 207 -10.67 -11.79 14.52
CA ASN A 207 -11.36 -11.41 15.77
C ASN A 207 -11.87 -9.97 15.84
N LEU A 208 -11.84 -9.21 14.74
CA LEU A 208 -12.47 -7.89 14.69
C LEU A 208 -13.28 -7.75 13.40
N GLU A 209 -14.54 -7.42 13.64
CA GLU A 209 -15.69 -7.26 12.75
C GLU A 209 -15.38 -6.98 11.27
N GLN A 210 -16.24 -7.56 10.44
CA GLN A 210 -16.18 -7.73 9.00
C GLN A 210 -16.00 -6.40 8.26
N THR A 211 -14.75 -6.01 8.02
CA THR A 211 -14.40 -5.19 6.85
C THR A 211 -13.93 -6.16 5.77
N HIS A 212 -14.66 -6.18 4.64
CA HIS A 212 -14.31 -7.03 3.51
C HIS A 212 -12.88 -6.71 3.04
N PRO A 213 -11.99 -7.70 3.00
CA PRO A 213 -10.64 -7.48 2.50
C PRO A 213 -10.69 -7.14 1.01
N PHE A 214 -9.77 -6.28 0.58
CA PHE A 214 -9.51 -6.09 -0.84
C PHE A 214 -8.67 -7.25 -1.33
N ILE A 215 -9.18 -8.01 -2.30
CA ILE A 215 -8.52 -9.19 -2.83
C ILE A 215 -7.97 -8.85 -4.22
N PHE A 216 -6.69 -9.15 -4.41
CA PHE A 216 -6.00 -8.98 -5.67
C PHE A 216 -5.32 -10.30 -6.04
N SER A 217 -5.54 -10.77 -7.26
CA SER A 217 -4.90 -11.99 -7.76
C SER A 217 -4.08 -11.63 -8.99
N SER A 218 -2.89 -12.21 -9.10
CA SER A 218 -2.11 -12.13 -10.34
C SER A 218 -2.78 -12.95 -11.42
N LYS A 219 -2.64 -12.50 -12.67
CA LYS A 219 -3.04 -13.26 -13.86
C LYS A 219 -1.90 -14.11 -14.41
N LEU A 220 -0.67 -13.83 -14.01
CA LEU A 220 0.56 -14.44 -14.53
C LEU A 220 1.06 -15.55 -13.60
N TYR A 221 0.92 -15.34 -12.29
CA TYR A 221 1.48 -16.22 -11.28
C TYR A 221 0.41 -16.69 -10.30
N PRO A 222 0.58 -17.85 -9.65
CA PRO A 222 -0.34 -18.37 -8.64
C PRO A 222 -0.23 -17.63 -7.30
N LEU A 223 -0.29 -16.29 -7.33
CA LEU A 223 -0.21 -15.42 -6.16
C LEU A 223 -1.52 -14.66 -5.93
N LYS A 224 -1.88 -14.51 -4.66
CA LYS A 224 -3.03 -13.76 -4.17
C LYS A 224 -2.60 -12.86 -3.03
N PHE A 225 -3.02 -11.61 -3.08
CA PHE A 225 -2.77 -10.61 -2.06
C PHE A 225 -4.10 -10.11 -1.49
N GLU A 226 -4.24 -10.15 -0.18
CA GLU A 226 -5.39 -9.60 0.54
C GLU A 226 -4.93 -8.39 1.36
N LEU A 227 -5.63 -7.26 1.23
CA LEU A 227 -5.34 -6.03 1.96
C LEU A 227 -6.57 -5.63 2.78
N LYS A 228 -6.40 -5.51 4.09
CA LYS A 228 -7.44 -5.12 5.04
C LYS A 228 -7.10 -3.76 5.68
N PRO A 229 -7.83 -2.68 5.35
CA PRO A 229 -7.75 -1.42 6.06
C PRO A 229 -8.13 -1.62 7.54
N THR A 230 -7.34 -1.07 8.44
CA THR A 230 -7.64 -1.07 9.88
C THR A 230 -8.14 0.30 10.32
N SER A 231 -8.61 0.42 11.58
CA SER A 231 -8.89 1.72 12.19
C SER A 231 -7.68 2.66 12.08
N GLY A 232 -6.48 2.11 12.28
CA GLY A 232 -5.22 2.80 12.10
C GLY A 232 -4.98 3.33 10.68
N THR A 233 -5.35 2.55 9.66
CA THR A 233 -5.33 3.00 8.26
C THR A 233 -6.22 4.21 8.02
N TYR A 234 -7.44 4.21 8.54
CA TYR A 234 -8.35 5.35 8.39
C TYR A 234 -7.85 6.58 9.14
N GLN A 235 -7.23 6.41 10.31
CA GLN A 235 -6.57 7.49 11.04
C GLN A 235 -5.41 8.06 10.23
N TYR A 236 -4.50 7.22 9.72
CA TYR A 236 -3.38 7.64 8.89
C TYR A 236 -3.83 8.50 7.70
N HIS A 237 -4.80 8.01 6.91
CA HIS A 237 -5.31 8.74 5.75
C HIS A 237 -6.02 10.03 6.16
N TYR A 238 -6.75 10.03 7.28
CA TYR A 238 -7.40 11.24 7.79
C TYR A 238 -6.37 12.31 8.17
N PHE A 239 -5.38 11.97 9.00
CA PHE A 239 -4.34 12.90 9.44
C PHE A 239 -3.50 13.42 8.26
N SER A 240 -3.22 12.59 7.25
CA SER A 240 -2.52 13.03 6.04
C SER A 240 -3.31 14.06 5.21
N HIS A 241 -4.64 14.10 5.35
CA HIS A 241 -5.53 15.01 4.62
C HIS A 241 -6.11 16.15 5.48
N LEU A 242 -5.89 16.14 6.79
CA LEU A 242 -6.43 17.12 7.74
C LEU A 242 -6.11 18.57 7.36
N TRP A 243 -4.90 18.83 6.87
CA TRP A 243 -4.49 20.17 6.47
C TRP A 243 -5.40 20.74 5.37
N LYS A 244 -5.86 19.91 4.43
CA LYS A 244 -6.77 20.30 3.35
C LYS A 244 -8.13 20.72 3.91
N THR A 245 -8.63 19.99 4.91
CA THR A 245 -9.87 20.32 5.61
C THR A 245 -9.75 21.63 6.37
N LEU A 246 -8.63 21.84 7.07
CA LEU A 246 -8.37 23.09 7.80
C LEU A 246 -8.34 24.28 6.84
N LEU A 247 -7.64 24.16 5.71
CA LEU A 247 -7.56 25.20 4.70
C LEU A 247 -8.93 25.52 4.08
N ALA A 248 -9.73 24.50 3.76
CA ALA A 248 -11.08 24.69 3.24
C ALA A 248 -11.98 25.41 4.25
N ALA A 249 -11.98 24.99 5.52
CA ALA A 249 -12.77 25.62 6.57
C ALA A 249 -12.38 27.09 6.79
N LEU A 250 -11.07 27.39 6.80
CA LEU A 250 -10.56 28.75 6.88
C LEU A 250 -10.98 29.61 5.69
N LEU A 251 -10.88 29.07 4.47
CA LEU A 251 -11.29 29.78 3.25
C LEU A 251 -12.79 30.13 3.28
N PHE A 252 -13.66 29.16 3.59
CA PHE A 252 -15.11 29.42 3.69
C PHE A 252 -15.45 30.40 4.80
N SER A 253 -14.74 30.32 5.93
CA SER A 253 -14.93 31.26 7.05
C SER A 253 -14.50 32.68 6.66
N LEU A 254 -13.39 32.84 5.93
CA LEU A 254 -12.94 34.13 5.42
C LEU A 254 -13.95 34.73 4.45
N ILE A 255 -14.44 33.94 3.48
CA ILE A 255 -15.47 34.37 2.52
C ILE A 255 -16.73 34.82 3.24
N TYR A 256 -17.18 34.04 4.24
CA TYR A 256 -18.34 34.40 5.06
C TYR A 256 -18.14 35.75 5.76
N LEU A 257 -16.98 35.97 6.39
CA LEU A 257 -16.67 37.22 7.08
C LEU A 257 -16.58 38.41 6.12
N ILE A 258 -15.99 38.24 4.93
CA ILE A 258 -15.91 39.30 3.92
C ILE A 258 -17.32 39.71 3.46
N ILE A 259 -18.19 38.74 3.15
CA ILE A 259 -19.57 39.02 2.73
C ILE A 259 -20.35 39.70 3.87
N GLY A 260 -20.21 39.17 5.09
CA GLY A 260 -20.83 39.76 6.28
C GLY A 260 -20.39 41.20 6.51
N TYR A 261 -19.08 41.48 6.40
CA TYR A 261 -18.51 42.81 6.53
C TYR A 261 -19.00 43.76 5.43
N GLN A 262 -19.04 43.32 4.17
CA GLN A 262 -19.58 44.12 3.06
C GLN A 262 -21.07 44.46 3.26
N LEU A 263 -21.87 43.50 3.75
CA LEU A 263 -23.28 43.74 4.06
C LEU A 263 -23.47 44.72 5.23
N LEU A 264 -22.62 44.63 6.27
CA LEU A 264 -22.60 45.57 7.39
C LEU A 264 -22.18 46.97 6.92
N ALA A 265 -21.12 47.08 6.11
CA ALA A 265 -20.66 48.33 5.54
C ALA A 265 -21.76 49.01 4.69
N LYS A 266 -22.47 48.24 3.85
CA LYS A 266 -23.62 48.74 3.08
C LYS A 266 -24.79 49.20 3.94
N ARG A 267 -24.94 48.70 5.17
CA ARG A 267 -25.98 49.11 6.13
C ARG A 267 -25.52 50.21 7.06
N SER A 268 -24.27 50.66 6.98
CA SER A 268 -23.78 51.76 7.79
C SER A 268 -24.47 53.07 7.41
N ILE A 269 -24.67 53.94 8.39
CA ILE A 269 -25.26 55.26 8.17
C ILE A 269 -24.40 56.06 7.20
N GLU A 270 -23.07 55.97 7.30
CA GLU A 270 -22.13 56.64 6.40
C GLU A 270 -22.33 56.23 4.94
N PHE A 271 -22.43 54.93 4.65
CA PHE A 271 -22.68 54.46 3.29
C PHE A 271 -24.06 54.88 2.79
N ASN A 272 -25.10 54.79 3.63
CA ASN A 272 -26.45 55.21 3.25
C ASN A 272 -26.56 56.73 3.06
N LEU A 273 -25.84 57.53 3.85
CA LEU A 273 -25.83 59.00 3.77
C LEU A 273 -25.07 59.46 2.53
N LEU A 274 -23.89 58.87 2.26
CA LEU A 274 -23.14 59.11 1.02
C LEU A 274 -23.98 58.76 -0.21
N ASN A 275 -24.62 57.59 -0.18
CA ASN A 275 -25.46 57.14 -1.29
C ASN A 275 -26.75 57.98 -1.42
N ALA A 276 -27.30 58.52 -0.33
CA ALA A 276 -28.46 59.42 -0.37
C ALA A 276 -28.09 60.82 -0.89
N ILE A 277 -26.89 61.32 -0.58
CA ILE A 277 -26.33 62.55 -1.14
C ILE A 277 -26.01 62.35 -2.63
N GLU A 278 -25.42 61.21 -3.02
CA GLU A 278 -25.10 60.90 -4.42
C GLU A 278 -26.34 60.70 -5.31
N ASN A 279 -27.46 60.29 -4.73
CA ASN A 279 -28.74 60.11 -5.42
C ASN A 279 -29.72 61.30 -5.24
N ASP A 280 -29.24 62.47 -4.81
CA ASP A 280 -30.03 63.70 -4.62
C ASP A 280 -31.27 63.53 -3.70
N GLN A 281 -31.22 62.59 -2.76
CA GLN A 281 -32.32 62.35 -1.81
C GLN A 281 -32.22 63.23 -0.56
N ILE A 282 -31.11 63.96 -0.40
CA ILE A 282 -30.87 64.92 0.68
C ILE A 282 -30.22 66.16 0.04
N GLU A 283 -30.92 67.29 0.04
CA GLU A 283 -30.33 68.59 -0.30
C GLU A 283 -29.48 69.10 0.88
N LEU A 284 -28.27 69.59 0.56
CA LEU A 284 -27.30 70.16 1.50
C LEU A 284 -27.65 71.60 1.88
#